data_AF-A0A6I4HUN7-F1
#
_entry.id   AF-A0A6I4HUN7-F1
#
_cell.length_a   1.000
_cell.length_b   1.000
_cell.length_c   1.000
_cell.angle_alpha   90.00
_cell.angle_beta   90.00
_cell.angle_gamma   90.00
#
_symmetry.space_group_name_H-M   'P 1'
#
loop_
_entity.id
_entity.type
_entity.pdbx_description
1 polymer ?
#
loop_
_entity_poly.entity_id
_entity_poly.type
_entity_poly.pdbx_seq_one_letter_code
_entity_poly.pdbx_strand_id
1 'polypeptide(L)'
;MCVAGKPSFVTVLNQNNTISSFVSDNPSLTLTPVQGQPFATGMRGAVSMSLNPSKNAAFLVALQGSEFSALDYNSETNIFRTKQGYPNDISQYPSYIVTSANGKNVYVTA
;
A
#
# COMPACT_ATOMS: atom_id res chain seq x y z
N MET A 1 -10.93 -31.23 -11.00
CA MET A 1 -11.53 -30.02 -10.40
C MET A 1 -10.38 -29.07 -10.09
N CYS A 2 -10.19 -28.01 -10.90
CA CYS A 2 -9.22 -26.96 -10.55
C CYS A 2 -9.92 -26.05 -9.54
N VAL A 3 -9.45 -26.01 -8.31
CA VAL A 3 -9.94 -25.05 -7.32
C VAL A 3 -9.41 -23.70 -7.78
N ALA A 4 -10.30 -22.76 -8.14
CA ALA A 4 -9.88 -21.41 -8.49
C ALA A 4 -8.99 -20.86 -7.35
N GLY A 5 -7.73 -20.58 -7.65
CA GLY A 5 -6.79 -20.01 -6.69
C GLY A 5 -7.31 -18.68 -6.17
N LYS A 6 -6.85 -18.25 -4.99
CA LYS A 6 -7.15 -16.89 -4.50
C LYS A 6 -6.69 -15.86 -5.54
N PRO A 7 -7.45 -14.77 -5.76
CA PRO A 7 -7.07 -13.73 -6.70
C PRO A 7 -5.70 -13.15 -6.34
N SER A 8 -4.88 -12.91 -7.36
CA SER A 8 -3.63 -12.17 -7.22
C SER A 8 -3.90 -10.69 -7.46
N PHE A 9 -3.11 -9.82 -6.83
CA PHE A 9 -3.31 -8.38 -6.90
C PHE A 9 -2.02 -7.66 -7.25
N VAL A 10 -2.17 -6.55 -7.99
CA VAL A 10 -1.10 -5.59 -8.26
C VAL A 10 -1.54 -4.24 -7.70
N THR A 11 -0.63 -3.56 -7.01
CA THR A 11 -0.89 -2.28 -6.36
C THR A 11 0.20 -1.29 -6.77
N VAL A 12 -0.20 -0.08 -7.17
CA VAL A 12 0.69 0.97 -7.66
C VAL A 12 0.51 2.21 -6.80
N LEU A 13 1.61 2.69 -6.21
CA LEU A 13 1.67 4.02 -5.60
C LEU A 13 1.92 5.05 -6.72
N ASN A 14 0.95 5.94 -6.94
CA ASN A 14 1.03 6.97 -7.96
C ASN A 14 1.71 8.24 -7.43
N GLN A 15 2.39 8.98 -8.30
CA GLN A 15 3.05 10.25 -7.95
C GLN A 15 2.10 11.32 -7.38
N ASN A 16 0.79 11.22 -7.67
CA ASN A 16 -0.23 12.12 -7.16
C ASN A 16 -0.79 11.73 -5.77
N ASN A 17 -0.07 10.90 -5.00
CA ASN A 17 -0.44 10.46 -3.64
C ASN A 17 -1.70 9.59 -3.58
N THR A 18 -1.95 8.84 -4.64
CA THR A 18 -3.06 7.88 -4.67
C THR A 18 -2.55 6.47 -4.96
N ILE A 19 -3.38 5.47 -4.69
CA ILE A 19 -3.10 4.07 -4.96
C ILE A 19 -4.05 3.55 -6.03
N SER A 20 -3.48 2.98 -7.09
CA SER A 20 -4.22 2.15 -8.05
C SER A 20 -4.07 0.68 -7.67
N SER A 21 -5.13 -0.10 -7.86
CA SER A 21 -5.25 -1.49 -7.47
C SER A 21 -5.89 -2.30 -8.58
N PHE A 22 -5.32 -3.46 -8.86
CA PHE A 22 -5.74 -4.32 -9.96
C PHE A 22 -5.83 -5.76 -9.51
N VAL A 23 -6.87 -6.46 -9.94
CA VAL A 23 -6.92 -7.93 -9.93
C VAL A 23 -6.05 -8.41 -11.08
N SER A 24 -5.12 -9.31 -10.80
CA SER A 24 -4.34 -10.03 -11.81
C SER A 24 -4.97 -11.39 -12.07
N ASP A 25 -5.36 -11.62 -13.31
CA ASP A 25 -5.79 -12.93 -13.77
C ASP A 25 -4.57 -13.72 -14.26
N ASN A 26 -4.39 -14.91 -13.69
CA ASN A 26 -3.27 -15.79 -13.97
C ASN A 26 -3.84 -17.07 -14.60
N PRO A 27 -3.40 -17.50 -15.80
CA PRO A 27 -2.16 -17.11 -16.50
C PRO A 27 -2.30 -16.03 -17.57
N SER A 28 -3.47 -15.39 -17.73
CA SER A 28 -3.69 -14.42 -18.80
C SER A 28 -2.85 -13.14 -18.67
N LEU A 29 -2.27 -12.89 -17.49
CA LEU A 29 -1.48 -11.69 -17.13
C LEU A 29 -2.25 -10.38 -17.39
N THR A 30 -3.58 -10.46 -17.41
CA THR A 30 -4.43 -9.29 -17.55
C THR A 30 -4.63 -8.61 -16.20
N LEU A 31 -4.71 -7.28 -16.20
CA LEU A 31 -4.95 -6.46 -15.01
C LEU A 31 -6.31 -5.80 -15.12
N THR A 32 -7.23 -6.17 -14.22
CA THR A 32 -8.56 -5.55 -14.13
C THR A 32 -8.57 -4.56 -12.97
N PRO A 33 -8.89 -3.27 -13.23
CA PRO A 33 -9.10 -2.26 -12.19
C PRO A 33 -10.03 -2.72 -11.05
N VAL A 34 -9.61 -2.52 -9.81
CA VAL A 34 -10.51 -2.62 -8.65
C VAL A 34 -11.42 -1.39 -8.63
N GLN A 35 -12.72 -1.60 -8.38
CA GLN A 35 -13.71 -0.52 -8.32
C GLN A 35 -13.42 0.47 -7.17
N GLY A 36 -13.65 1.76 -7.40
CA GLY A 36 -13.51 2.81 -6.40
C GLY A 36 -12.10 3.41 -6.29
N GLN A 37 -11.17 2.97 -7.14
CA GLN A 37 -9.85 3.59 -7.28
C GLN A 37 -9.92 4.92 -8.07
N PRO A 38 -8.91 5.82 -7.95
CA PRO A 38 -7.72 5.67 -7.12
C PRO A 38 -8.01 5.96 -5.63
N PHE A 39 -7.38 5.21 -4.73
CA PHE A 39 -7.56 5.39 -3.28
C PHE A 39 -6.63 6.48 -2.76
N ALA A 40 -7.16 7.44 -2.01
CA ALA A 40 -6.34 8.49 -1.41
C ALA A 40 -5.45 7.94 -0.29
N THR A 41 -4.18 8.32 -0.28
CA THR A 41 -3.25 7.97 0.82
C THR A 41 -3.33 8.96 1.99
N GLY A 42 -3.89 10.15 1.75
CA GLY A 42 -3.87 11.26 2.70
C GLY A 42 -2.50 11.93 2.87
N MET A 43 -1.45 11.46 2.18
CA MET A 43 -0.09 11.98 2.29
C MET A 43 0.23 13.06 1.26
N ARG A 44 1.30 13.81 1.51
CA ARG A 44 1.87 14.75 0.53
C ARG A 44 3.27 14.33 0.12
N GLY A 45 3.40 13.78 -1.07
CA GLY A 45 4.67 13.37 -1.66
C GLY A 45 5.14 11.98 -1.18
N ALA A 46 4.23 11.01 -1.13
CA ALA A 46 4.59 9.63 -0.81
C ALA A 46 5.58 9.07 -1.83
N VAL A 47 6.70 8.52 -1.35
CA VAL A 47 7.81 8.04 -2.18
C VAL A 47 7.99 6.53 -2.13
N SER A 48 7.54 5.88 -1.05
CA SER A 48 7.68 4.44 -0.89
C SER A 48 6.51 3.87 -0.08
N MET A 49 6.16 2.62 -0.36
CA MET A 49 5.05 1.89 0.27
C MET A 49 5.41 0.43 0.47
N SER A 50 4.96 -0.13 1.60
CA SER A 50 5.09 -1.56 1.92
C SER A 50 3.78 -2.10 2.47
N LEU A 51 3.36 -3.29 2.02
CA LEU A 51 2.21 -4.00 2.56
C LEU A 51 2.62 -4.86 3.77
N ASN A 52 1.79 -4.87 4.82
CA ASN A 52 2.01 -5.76 5.94
C ASN A 52 1.68 -7.21 5.53
N PRO A 53 2.55 -8.21 5.80
CA PRO A 53 2.26 -9.62 5.56
C PRO A 53 1.00 -10.16 6.26
N SER A 54 0.56 -9.49 7.34
CA SER A 54 -0.71 -9.76 8.04
C SER A 54 -1.94 -9.34 7.23
N LYS A 55 -1.75 -8.74 6.06
CA LYS A 55 -2.77 -8.45 5.05
C LYS A 55 -3.88 -7.49 5.48
N ASN A 56 -3.59 -6.64 6.46
CA ASN A 56 -4.54 -5.70 7.06
C ASN A 56 -4.10 -4.22 6.99
N ALA A 57 -2.85 -3.95 6.65
CA ALA A 57 -2.32 -2.59 6.60
C ALA A 57 -1.30 -2.38 5.47
N ALA A 58 -1.20 -1.15 5.01
CA ALA A 58 -0.11 -0.65 4.18
C ALA A 58 0.58 0.50 4.90
N PHE A 59 1.91 0.57 4.79
CA PHE A 59 2.70 1.66 5.36
C PHE A 59 3.38 2.44 4.25
N LEU A 60 3.42 3.76 4.41
CA LEU A 60 3.94 4.69 3.42
C LEU A 60 4.82 5.73 4.08
N VAL A 61 5.76 6.27 3.31
CA VAL A 61 6.63 7.37 3.73
C VAL A 61 6.66 8.46 2.67
N ALA A 62 6.76 9.71 3.12
CA ALA A 62 6.96 10.88 2.26
C ALA A 62 8.23 11.61 2.67
N LEU A 63 9.16 11.72 1.71
CA LEU A 63 10.47 12.33 1.92
C LEU A 63 10.33 13.83 2.24
N GLN A 64 9.65 14.59 1.38
CA GLN A 64 9.53 16.04 1.52
C GLN A 64 8.61 16.46 2.68
N GLY A 65 7.56 15.67 2.94
CA GLY A 65 6.66 15.91 4.06
C GLY A 65 7.23 15.49 5.42
N SER A 66 8.32 14.72 5.44
CA SER A 66 8.80 14.02 6.65
C SER A 66 7.72 13.15 7.32
N GLU A 67 6.80 12.59 6.52
CA GLU A 67 5.61 11.90 7.02
C GLU A 67 5.77 10.37 6.98
N PHE A 68 5.20 9.70 7.97
CA PHE A 68 4.87 8.29 7.96
C PHE A 68 3.34 8.12 7.99
N SER A 69 2.81 7.21 7.18
CA SER A 69 1.37 6.89 7.16
C SER A 69 1.13 5.40 7.25
N ALA A 70 -0.03 5.04 7.80
CA ALA A 70 -0.62 3.73 7.69
C ALA A 70 -2.01 3.83 7.06
N LEU A 71 -2.34 2.89 6.19
CA LEU A 71 -3.66 2.72 5.59
C LEU A 71 -4.24 1.38 6.02
N ASP A 72 -5.55 1.33 6.23
CA ASP A 72 -6.25 0.05 6.36
C ASP A 72 -6.32 -0.61 4.98
N TYR A 73 -5.96 -1.90 4.92
CA TYR A 73 -5.88 -2.68 3.69
C TYR A 73 -6.75 -3.93 3.78
N ASN A 74 -7.64 -4.13 2.81
CA ASN A 74 -8.40 -5.36 2.67
C ASN A 74 -7.81 -6.21 1.54
N SER A 75 -7.15 -7.31 1.91
CA SER A 75 -6.48 -8.19 0.95
C SER A 75 -7.38 -9.11 0.12
N GLU A 76 -8.67 -9.19 0.43
CA GLU A 76 -9.63 -9.96 -0.36
C GLU A 76 -10.16 -9.14 -1.54
N THR A 77 -10.19 -7.81 -1.39
CA THR A 77 -10.73 -6.87 -2.38
C THR A 77 -9.67 -5.93 -2.95
N ASN A 78 -8.47 -5.92 -2.37
CA ASN A 78 -7.37 -5.00 -2.66
C ASN A 78 -7.79 -3.52 -2.56
N ILE A 79 -8.57 -3.20 -1.52
CA ILE A 79 -9.07 -1.85 -1.24
C ILE A 79 -8.26 -1.24 -0.09
N PHE A 80 -7.98 0.06 -0.21
CA PHE A 80 -7.24 0.87 0.76
C PHE A 80 -8.13 1.98 1.33
N ARG A 81 -7.97 2.27 2.62
CA ARG A 81 -8.63 3.41 3.29
C ARG A 81 -7.65 4.14 4.19
N THR A 82 -7.79 5.46 4.28
CA THR A 82 -7.03 6.26 5.24
C THR A 82 -7.33 5.78 6.65
N LYS A 83 -6.26 5.59 7.44
CA LYS A 83 -6.39 5.18 8.83
C LYS A 83 -6.41 6.42 9.72
N GLN A 84 -7.32 6.45 10.69
CA GLN A 84 -7.38 7.54 11.66
C GLN A 84 -6.05 7.66 12.42
N GLY A 85 -5.58 8.90 12.60
CA GLY A 85 -4.31 9.19 13.27
C GLY A 85 -3.09 9.11 12.36
N TYR A 86 -3.25 9.07 11.03
CA TYR A 86 -2.18 9.18 10.03
C TYR A 86 -2.60 10.11 8.88
N PRO A 87 -1.63 10.69 8.13
CA PRO A 87 -0.18 10.64 8.35
C PRO A 87 0.28 11.40 9.59
N ASN A 88 1.48 11.06 10.09
CA ASN A 88 2.18 11.79 11.16
C ASN A 88 3.56 12.24 10.67
N ASP A 89 3.95 13.46 11.04
CA ASP A 89 5.31 13.94 10.90
C ASP A 89 6.23 13.16 11.85
N ILE A 90 7.32 12.61 11.31
CA ILE A 90 8.37 11.89 12.04
C ILE A 90 9.71 12.64 12.01
N SER A 91 9.78 13.77 11.32
CA SER A 91 10.93 14.70 11.24
C SER A 91 12.26 14.02 10.87
N GLN A 92 12.19 13.03 9.97
CA GLN A 92 13.31 12.15 9.63
C GLN A 92 13.56 12.00 8.12
N TYR A 93 12.87 12.75 7.26
CA TYR A 93 13.05 12.69 5.79
C TYR A 93 13.13 11.26 5.23
N PRO A 94 12.12 10.42 5.46
CA PRO A 94 12.17 9.01 5.08
C PRO A 94 12.11 8.83 3.55
N SER A 95 13.02 8.02 3.01
CA SER A 95 13.13 7.74 1.58
C SER A 95 12.61 6.34 1.18
N TYR A 96 12.77 5.34 2.03
CA TYR A 96 12.36 3.96 1.73
C TYR A 96 11.75 3.26 2.95
N ILE A 97 10.83 2.33 2.70
CA ILE A 97 10.13 1.57 3.74
C ILE A 97 9.96 0.10 3.36
N VAL A 98 10.21 -0.81 4.30
CA VAL A 98 9.94 -2.25 4.15
C VAL A 98 9.36 -2.84 5.42
N THR A 99 8.42 -3.76 5.27
CA THR A 99 7.87 -4.53 6.38
C THR A 99 8.63 -5.85 6.52
N SER A 100 9.01 -6.23 7.73
CA SER A 100 9.58 -7.54 8.05
C SER A 100 8.65 -8.69 7.62
N ALA A 101 9.21 -9.84 7.25
CA ALA A 101 8.44 -10.99 6.80
C ALA A 101 7.42 -11.53 7.83
N ASN A 102 7.69 -11.33 9.13
CA ASN A 102 6.77 -11.70 10.21
C ASN A 102 5.70 -10.62 10.50
N GLY A 103 5.72 -9.49 9.79
CA GLY A 103 4.77 -8.39 9.93
C GLY A 103 4.87 -7.58 11.21
N LYS A 104 5.85 -7.84 12.08
CA LYS A 104 5.96 -7.20 13.41
C LYS A 104 6.71 -5.88 13.38
N ASN A 105 7.66 -5.74 12.46
CA ASN A 105 8.51 -4.56 12.34
C ASN A 105 8.38 -3.93 10.96
N VAL A 106 8.56 -2.60 10.93
CA VAL A 106 8.72 -1.79 9.73
C VAL A 106 10.07 -1.10 9.83
N TYR A 107 10.88 -1.17 8.77
CA TYR A 107 12.16 -0.50 8.67
C TYR A 107 12.04 0.66 7.70
N VAL A 108 12.54 1.82 8.11
CA VAL A 108 12.53 3.05 7.34
C VAL A 108 13.96 3.55 7.24
N THR A 109 14.37 3.96 6.04
CA THR A 109 15.67 4.61 5.82
C THR A 109 15.44 6.06 5.40
N ALA A 110 16.38 6.93 5.76
CA ALA A 110 16.48 8.31 5.28
C ALA A 110 17.49 8.36 4.13
#